data_AF-A0A382MYH9-F1
#
_entry.id   AF-A0A382MYH9-F1
#
_cell.length_a   1.000
_cell.length_b   1.000
_cell.length_c   1.000
_cell.angle_alpha   90.00
_cell.angle_beta   90.00
_cell.angle_gamma   90.00
#
_symmetry.space_group_name_H-M   'P 1'
#
loop_
_entity.id
_entity.type
_entity.pdbx_description
1 polymer ?
#
loop_
_entity_poly.entity_id
_entity_poly.type
_entity_poly.pdbx_seq_one_letter_code
_entity_poly.pdbx_strand_id
1 'polypeptide(L)' 'MDEERRIFVDGSIAIDDGKIKAIGTDREIETEFSSLNVRDLNGAVVHPGLVDAHVHTGMDLIR' A
#
# COMPACT_ATOMS: atom_id res chain seq x y z
N MET A 1 -10.40 -3.55 1.40
CA MET A 1 -9.83 -4.81 0.88
C MET A 1 -10.69 -5.25 -0.28
N ASP A 2 -10.10 -5.85 -1.31
CA ASP A 2 -10.91 -6.47 -2.37
C ASP A 2 -11.62 -7.74 -1.85
N GLU A 3 -12.66 -8.17 -2.57
CA GLU A 3 -13.50 -9.29 -2.16
C GLU A 3 -12.74 -10.62 -2.13
N GLU A 4 -11.79 -10.77 -3.05
CA GLU A 4 -10.96 -11.96 -3.21
C GLU A 4 -9.83 -12.06 -2.18
N ARG A 5 -9.56 -10.99 -1.43
CA ARG A 5 -8.47 -10.89 -0.45
C ARG A 5 -7.13 -11.32 -1.05
N ARG A 6 -6.83 -10.80 -2.24
CA ARG A 6 -5.65 -11.20 -3.00
C ARG A 6 -4.35 -10.87 -2.27
N ILE A 7 -3.35 -11.73 -2.46
CA ILE A 7 -1.97 -11.56 -1.97
C ILE A 7 -1.05 -11.57 -3.18
N PHE A 8 -0.23 -10.54 -3.31
CA PHE A 8 0.83 -10.44 -4.33
C PHE A 8 2.17 -10.66 -3.61
N VAL A 9 2.89 -11.72 -3.98
CA VAL A 9 4.16 -12.09 -3.32
C VAL A 9 5.32 -11.22 -3.85
N ASP A 10 5.28 -10.92 -5.14
CA ASP A 10 6.16 -10.05 -5.93
C ASP A 10 5.37 -8.83 -6.43
N GLY A 11 4.69 -8.17 -5.48
CA GLY A 11 3.69 -7.16 -5.78
C GLY A 11 4.24 -5.73 -5.84
N SER A 12 3.76 -4.99 -6.84
CA SER A 12 4.00 -3.57 -7.02
C SER A 12 2.69 -2.76 -7.01
N ILE A 13 2.79 -1.51 -6.56
CA ILE A 13 1.67 -0.56 -6.52
C ILE A 13 2.09 0.70 -7.28
N ALA A 14 1.39 1.02 -8.36
CA ALA A 14 1.56 2.29 -9.08
C ALA A 14 0.72 3.37 -8.39
N ILE A 15 1.36 4.47 -7.98
CA ILE A 15 0.72 5.58 -7.26
C ILE A 15 0.99 6.88 -8.01
N ASP A 16 -0.06 7.67 -8.20
CA ASP A 16 0.02 9.02 -8.77
C ASP A 16 -1.02 9.93 -8.10
N ASP A 17 -0.59 11.13 -7.74
CA ASP A 17 -1.37 12.13 -6.98
C ASP A 17 -2.07 11.55 -5.72
N GLY A 18 -1.32 10.76 -4.94
CA GLY A 18 -1.82 10.12 -3.71
C GLY A 18 -2.88 9.04 -3.93
N LYS A 19 -3.12 8.62 -5.17
CA LYS A 19 -4.10 7.59 -5.53
C LYS A 19 -3.42 6.38 -6.14
N ILE A 20 -3.97 5.19 -5.83
CA ILE A 20 -3.55 3.94 -6.44
C ILE A 20 -4.10 3.91 -7.88
N LYS A 21 -3.20 3.76 -8.86
CA LYS A 21 -3.55 3.61 -10.28
C LYS A 21 -3.67 2.15 -10.69
N ALA A 22 -2.78 1.30 -10.16
CA ALA A 22 -2.76 -0.13 -10.42
C ALA A 22 -2.07 -0.89 -9.27
N ILE A 23 -2.43 -2.16 -9.12
CA ILE A 23 -1.78 -3.14 -8.23
C ILE A 23 -1.63 -4.42 -9.05
N GLY A 24 -0.46 -5.03 -9.02
CA GLY A 24 -0.16 -6.26 -9.76
C GLY A 24 1.20 -6.82 -9.38
N THR A 25 1.67 -7.80 -10.13
CA THR A 25 3.06 -8.24 -10.06
C THR A 25 4.01 -7.15 -10.54
N ASP A 26 5.27 -7.19 -10.11
CA ASP A 26 6.31 -6.26 -10.57
C ASP A 26 6.35 -6.18 -12.10
N ARG A 27 6.32 -7.33 -12.77
CA ARG A 27 6.36 -7.40 -14.24
C ARG A 27 5.16 -6.70 -14.89
N GLU A 28 3.96 -6.89 -14.35
CA GLU A 28 2.74 -6.24 -14.89
C GLU A 28 2.83 -4.72 -14.73
N ILE A 29 3.22 -4.25 -13.55
CA ILE A 29 3.32 -2.81 -13.28
C ILE A 29 4.44 -2.16 -14.08
N GLU A 30 5.62 -2.78 -14.19
CA GLU A 30 6.76 -2.26 -14.96
C GLU A 30 6.49 -2.21 -16.47
N THR A 31 5.59 -3.07 -16.97
CA THR A 31 5.20 -3.05 -18.39
C THR A 31 4.29 -1.86 -18.70
N GLU A 32 3.42 -1.48 -17.77
CA GLU A 32 2.38 -0.47 -17.99
C GLU A 32 2.74 0.92 -17.45
N PHE A 33 3.61 0.99 -16.45
CA PHE A 33 3.95 2.23 -15.73
C PHE A 33 5.47 2.41 -15.65
N SER A 34 5.91 3.67 -15.76
CA SER A 34 7.29 4.07 -15.47
C SER A 34 7.29 5.27 -14.51
N SER A 35 8.29 5.33 -13.64
CA SER A 35 8.44 6.39 -12.65
C SER A 35 9.92 6.68 -12.41
N LEU A 36 10.26 7.94 -12.17
CA LEU A 36 11.59 8.33 -11.68
C LEU A 36 11.76 8.05 -10.19
N ASN A 37 10.68 7.76 -9.48
CA ASN A 37 10.64 7.51 -8.04
C ASN A 37 10.13 6.10 -7.77
N VAL A 38 10.99 5.12 -8.04
CA VAL A 38 10.76 3.71 -7.71
C VAL A 38 11.38 3.43 -6.35
N ARG A 39 10.66 2.74 -5.48
CA ARG A 39 11.11 2.38 -4.13
C ARG A 39 10.97 0.88 -3.94
N ASP A 40 12.09 0.18 -3.94
CA ASP A 40 12.16 -1.21 -3.51
C ASP A 40 12.03 -1.29 -1.99
N LEU A 41 11.04 -2.04 -1.52
CA LEU A 41 10.74 -2.22 -0.10
C LEU A 41 11.47 -3.42 0.52
N ASN A 42 12.38 -4.07 -0.21
CA ASN A 42 13.23 -5.17 0.23
C ASN A 42 12.45 -6.31 0.92
N GLY A 43 11.32 -6.71 0.32
CA GLY A 43 10.46 -7.78 0.84
C GLY A 43 9.59 -7.40 2.05
N ALA A 44 9.50 -6.11 2.41
CA ALA A 44 8.56 -5.67 3.43
C ALA A 44 7.11 -5.91 3.01
N VAL A 45 6.26 -6.25 3.98
CA VAL A 45 4.82 -6.45 3.74
C VAL A 45 4.14 -5.09 3.62
N VAL A 46 3.37 -4.92 2.56
CA VAL A 46 2.48 -3.76 2.36
C VAL A 46 1.04 -4.20 2.57
N HIS A 47 0.32 -3.44 3.39
CA HIS A 47 -1.12 -3.64 3.64
C HIS A 47 -1.84 -2.28 3.64
N PRO A 48 -3.17 -2.25 3.46
CA PRO A 48 -3.94 -1.02 3.69
C PRO A 48 -3.71 -0.49 5.10
N GLY A 49 -3.64 0.83 5.26
CA GLY A 49 -3.52 1.45 6.59
C GLY A 49 -4.65 0.99 7.51
N LEU A 50 -4.33 0.79 8.80
CA LEU A 50 -5.35 0.51 9.80
C LEU A 50 -6.21 1.75 10.02
N VAL A 51 -7.51 1.55 10.22
CA VAL A 51 -8.45 2.60 10.60
C VAL A 51 -8.77 2.43 12.07
N ASP A 52 -8.36 3.40 12.88
CA ASP A 52 -8.82 3.51 14.26
C ASP A 52 -10.17 4.23 14.26
N ALA A 53 -11.23 3.47 14.54
CA ALA A 53 -12.59 3.99 14.53
C ALA A 53 -12.97 4.71 15.83
N HIS A 54 -12.17 4.57 16.90
CA HIS A 54 -12.55 5.10 18.20
C HIS A 54 -11.34 5.29 19.12
N VAL A 55 -10.96 6.55 19.33
CA VAL A 55 -9.86 6.94 20.21
C VAL A 55 -10.25 8.13 21.08
N HIS A 56 -9.76 8.14 22.33
CA HIS A 56 -9.88 9.28 23.24
C HIS A 56 -8.52 9.95 23.40
N THR A 57 -8.15 10.79 22.43
CA THR A 57 -6.80 11.36 22.30
C THR A 57 -6.31 12.11 23.55
N GLY A 58 -7.19 12.75 24.31
CA GLY A 58 -6.84 13.42 25.57
C GLY A 58 -6.51 12.46 26.72
N MET A 59 -7.09 11.25 26.72
CA MET A 59 -6.79 10.20 27.71
C MET A 59 -5.49 9.47 27.36
N ASP A 60 -5.10 9.40 26.08
CA ASP A 60 -3.86 8.75 25.65
C ASP A 60 -2.58 9.39 26.22
N LEU A 61 -2.66 10.64 26.69
CA LEU A 61 -1.55 11.34 27.34
C LEU A 61 -1.31 10.83 28.77
N ILE A 62 -2.32 10.26 29.42
CA ILE A 62 -2.25 9.66 30.75
C ILE A 62 -2.16 8.15 30.53
N ARG A 63 -0.92 7.64 30.46
CA ARG A 63 -0.66 6.20 30.35
C ARG A 63 -0.47 5.57 31.71
#